data_AF-A0A941BM59-F1
#
_entry.id   AF-A0A941BM59-F1
#
_cell.length_a   1.000
_cell.length_b   1.000
_cell.length_c   1.000
_cell.angle_alpha   90.00
_cell.angle_beta   90.00
_cell.angle_gamma   90.00
#
_symmetry.space_group_name_H-M   'P 1'
#
loop_
_entity.id
_entity.type
_entity.pdbx_description
1 polymer ?
#
loop_
_entity_poly.entity_id
_entity_poly.type
_entity_poly.pdbx_seq_one_letter_code
_entity_poly.pdbx_strand_id
1 'polypeptide(L)'
;MNLLAFAKSDLNTYAETLFQLEFNHVDTDVNPDDPDAEIPHGFTLWRSGDVHLGWDWVTHGEILLLLAPMNIVTNTKVLGNDGCTLAEREQILLLNAIVHRLPWQATVRQQMWGDSAAPPARSRALQGQALLARAGR
;
A
#
# COMPACT_ATOMS: atom_id res chain seq x y z
N MET A 1 19.29 26.56 -27.39
CA MET A 1 19.94 26.84 -26.10
C MET A 1 18.97 27.65 -25.27
N ASN A 2 18.26 27.03 -24.33
CA ASN A 2 17.45 27.71 -23.33
C ASN A 2 17.60 26.91 -22.04
N LEU A 3 18.39 27.47 -21.11
CA LEU A 3 18.46 27.03 -19.72
C LEU A 3 17.32 27.71 -18.98
N LEU A 4 16.38 26.93 -18.46
CA LEU A 4 15.53 27.38 -17.37
C LEU A 4 16.20 26.91 -16.07
N ALA A 5 16.73 27.88 -15.32
CA ALA A 5 17.21 27.65 -13.97
C ALA A 5 16.00 27.49 -13.04
N PHE A 6 15.86 26.32 -12.42
CA PHE A 6 14.87 26.10 -11.36
C PHE A 6 15.58 25.90 -10.03
N ALA A 7 15.17 26.70 -9.05
CA ALA A 7 15.75 26.79 -7.73
C ALA A 7 15.43 25.54 -6.87
N LYS A 8 16.30 25.27 -5.89
CA LYS A 8 16.18 24.24 -4.86
C LYS A 8 14.85 24.33 -4.08
N SER A 9 13.80 23.67 -4.55
CA SER A 9 12.82 22.99 -3.71
C SER A 9 12.03 22.00 -4.55
N ASP A 10 11.67 20.89 -3.90
CA ASP A 10 10.65 19.93 -4.29
C ASP A 10 11.05 18.83 -5.30
N LEU A 11 10.75 17.60 -4.90
CA LEU A 11 10.86 16.30 -5.57
C LEU A 11 10.23 16.22 -6.98
N ASN A 12 9.81 17.33 -7.59
CA ASN A 12 8.56 17.36 -8.32
C ASN A 12 8.58 16.81 -9.75
N THR A 13 9.61 16.99 -10.58
CA THR A 13 9.37 16.81 -12.03
C THR A 13 9.24 15.34 -12.48
N TYR A 14 10.00 14.41 -11.90
CA TYR A 14 9.85 12.97 -12.19
C TYR A 14 8.98 12.22 -11.18
N ALA A 15 8.85 12.73 -9.94
CA ALA A 15 7.83 12.26 -9.02
C ALA A 15 6.41 12.52 -9.55
N GLU A 16 6.18 13.68 -10.19
CA GLU A 16 4.93 13.99 -10.88
C GLU A 16 4.60 12.96 -11.96
N THR A 17 5.60 12.46 -12.70
CA THR A 17 5.38 11.41 -13.71
C THR A 17 4.87 10.13 -13.05
N LEU A 18 5.51 9.68 -11.96
CA LEU A 18 5.07 8.47 -11.24
C LEU A 18 3.67 8.64 -10.63
N PHE A 19 3.32 9.86 -10.18
CA PHE A 19 1.97 10.19 -9.69
C PHE A 19 0.90 10.30 -10.79
N GLN A 20 1.30 10.51 -12.05
CA GLN A 20 0.39 10.53 -13.21
C GLN A 20 0.15 9.13 -13.78
N LEU A 21 0.92 8.13 -13.35
CA LEU A 21 0.72 6.75 -13.77
C LEU A 21 -0.56 6.18 -13.16
N GLU A 22 -1.38 5.58 -14.02
CA GLU A 22 -2.55 4.82 -13.60
C GLU A 22 -2.12 3.39 -13.25
N PHE A 23 -2.03 3.11 -11.96
CA PHE A 23 -1.72 1.76 -11.48
C PHE A 23 -2.99 0.91 -11.40
N ASN A 24 -2.93 -0.26 -12.01
CA ASN A 24 -3.96 -1.28 -11.95
C ASN A 24 -3.50 -2.41 -11.02
N HIS A 25 -4.45 -2.98 -10.28
CA HIS A 25 -4.21 -4.19 -9.51
C HIS A 25 -3.79 -5.35 -10.44
N VAL A 26 -2.79 -6.12 -10.01
CA VAL A 26 -2.30 -7.30 -10.71
C VAL A 26 -2.62 -8.54 -9.91
N ASP A 27 -2.27 -8.52 -8.62
CA ASP A 27 -2.40 -9.69 -7.77
C ASP A 27 -2.48 -9.32 -6.28
N THR A 28 -3.10 -10.20 -5.51
CA THR A 28 -3.12 -10.16 -4.06
C THR A 28 -3.04 -11.59 -3.56
N ASP A 29 -1.98 -11.88 -2.83
CA ASP A 29 -1.89 -13.13 -2.10
C ASP A 29 -2.29 -12.90 -0.65
N VAL A 30 -3.03 -13.85 -0.10
CA VAL A 30 -3.57 -13.79 1.26
C VAL A 30 -3.02 -14.98 2.00
N ASN A 31 -2.41 -14.72 3.15
CA ASN A 31 -1.83 -15.73 4.02
C ASN A 31 -0.82 -16.63 3.29
N PRO A 32 0.16 -16.05 2.57
CA PRO A 32 1.05 -16.80 1.66
C PRO A 32 1.82 -17.92 2.35
N ASP A 33 2.14 -17.75 3.64
CA ASP A 33 2.94 -18.70 4.43
C ASP A 33 2.08 -19.59 5.36
N ASP A 34 0.85 -19.18 5.69
CA ASP A 34 -0.03 -19.88 6.64
C ASP A 34 -1.50 -19.62 6.30
N PRO A 35 -2.14 -20.47 5.46
CA PRO A 35 -3.53 -20.30 5.04
C PRO A 35 -4.52 -20.20 6.20
N ASP A 36 -4.20 -20.79 7.35
CA ASP A 36 -5.03 -20.81 8.56
C ASP A 36 -4.74 -19.66 9.53
N ALA A 37 -3.87 -18.71 9.14
CA ALA A 37 -3.51 -17.57 9.97
C ALA A 37 -4.74 -16.80 10.47
N GLU A 38 -4.84 -16.67 11.79
CA GLU A 38 -5.97 -16.00 12.45
C GLU A 38 -6.08 -14.52 12.06
N ILE A 39 -4.93 -13.89 11.77
CA ILE A 39 -4.85 -12.52 11.29
C ILE A 39 -4.48 -12.54 9.80
N PRO A 40 -5.44 -12.22 8.92
CA PRO A 40 -5.15 -12.09 7.51
C PRO A 40 -4.06 -11.06 7.24
N HIS A 41 -3.07 -11.48 6.46
CA HIS A 41 -1.97 -10.67 5.97
C HIS A 41 -1.60 -11.13 4.55
N GLY A 42 -0.70 -10.41 3.89
CA GLY A 42 -0.19 -10.85 2.59
C GLY A 42 0.47 -9.72 1.84
N PHE A 43 0.57 -9.89 0.52
CA PHE A 43 1.12 -8.87 -0.37
C PHE A 43 0.09 -8.45 -1.42
N THR A 44 0.28 -7.28 -2.01
CA THR A 44 -0.46 -6.87 -3.21
C THR A 44 0.49 -6.28 -4.23
N LEU A 45 0.24 -6.58 -5.50
CA LEU A 45 1.03 -6.13 -6.65
C LEU A 45 0.18 -5.27 -7.58
N TRP A 46 0.75 -4.14 -7.98
CA TRP A 46 0.14 -3.12 -8.83
C TRP A 46 1.06 -2.77 -9.99
N ARG A 47 0.50 -2.43 -11.16
CA ARG A 47 1.28 -2.09 -12.35
C ARG A 47 0.75 -0.90 -13.14
N SER A 48 1.65 -0.14 -13.74
CA SER A 48 1.35 0.83 -14.79
C SER A 48 2.41 0.72 -15.90
N GLY A 49 2.01 0.23 -17.07
CA GLY A 49 2.97 -0.16 -18.11
C GLY A 49 3.98 -1.18 -17.59
N ASP A 50 5.27 -0.84 -17.68
CA ASP A 50 6.38 -1.67 -17.19
C ASP A 50 6.74 -1.41 -15.72
N VAL A 51 6.09 -0.45 -15.05
CA VAL A 51 6.35 -0.11 -13.65
C VAL A 51 5.49 -0.98 -12.74
N HIS A 52 6.15 -1.68 -11.81
CA HIS A 52 5.50 -2.52 -10.80
C HIS A 52 5.75 -1.97 -9.40
N LEU A 53 4.72 -2.04 -8.56
CA LEU A 53 4.75 -1.70 -7.14
C LEU A 53 4.16 -2.85 -6.33
N GLY A 54 4.86 -3.27 -5.27
CA GLY A 54 4.38 -4.29 -4.35
C GLY A 54 4.61 -3.90 -2.90
N TRP A 55 3.72 -4.33 -2.01
CA TRP A 55 3.89 -4.12 -0.57
C TRP A 55 3.07 -5.12 0.24
N ASP A 56 3.50 -5.29 1.48
CA ASP A 56 2.84 -6.16 2.45
C ASP A 56 1.75 -5.41 3.23
N TRP A 57 0.69 -6.13 3.58
CA TRP A 57 -0.43 -5.62 4.36
C TRP A 57 -0.83 -6.63 5.44
N VAL A 58 -1.50 -6.11 6.47
CA VAL A 58 -2.07 -6.91 7.56
C VAL A 58 -3.42 -6.34 7.97
N THR A 59 -4.31 -7.18 8.47
CA THR A 59 -5.57 -6.73 9.07
C THR A 59 -5.44 -6.41 10.56
N HIS A 60 -6.21 -5.42 11.00
CA HIS A 60 -6.48 -5.17 12.41
C HIS A 60 -7.98 -4.90 12.57
N GLY A 61 -8.75 -5.93 12.92
CA GLY A 61 -10.21 -5.88 12.83
C GLY A 61 -10.67 -5.74 11.38
N GLU A 62 -11.42 -4.68 11.07
CA GLU A 62 -11.91 -4.39 9.71
C GLU A 62 -10.98 -3.47 8.89
N ILE A 63 -9.85 -3.06 9.48
CA ILE A 63 -8.89 -2.12 8.91
C ILE A 63 -7.73 -2.91 8.29
N LEU A 64 -7.34 -2.53 7.07
CA LEU A 64 -6.10 -2.98 6.43
C LEU A 64 -4.99 -1.97 6.69
N LEU A 65 -3.85 -2.46 7.18
CA LEU A 65 -2.67 -1.67 7.50
C LEU A 65 -1.55 -2.02 6.52
N LEU A 66 -0.77 -1.01 6.13
CA LEU A 66 0.52 -1.21 5.44
C LEU A 66 1.52 -1.74 6.47
N LEU A 67 1.98 -2.99 6.31
CA LEU A 67 2.72 -3.70 7.36
C LEU A 67 4.13 -3.16 7.56
N ALA A 68 4.80 -2.81 6.47
CA ALA A 68 6.15 -2.26 6.48
C ALA A 68 6.22 -1.05 5.53
N PRO A 69 5.88 0.16 5.98
CA PRO A 69 5.89 1.36 5.13
C PRO A 69 7.25 1.67 4.51
N MET A 70 8.33 1.19 5.13
CA MET A 70 9.69 1.33 4.61
C MET A 70 10.08 0.23 3.60
N ASN A 71 9.18 -0.71 3.30
CA ASN A 71 9.41 -1.85 2.41
C ASN A 71 8.34 -1.92 1.31
N ILE A 72 8.30 -0.88 0.47
CA ILE A 72 7.53 -0.90 -0.78
C ILE A 72 8.51 -1.23 -1.90
N VAL A 73 8.28 -2.36 -2.57
CA VAL A 73 9.15 -2.84 -3.63
C VAL A 73 8.71 -2.31 -4.99
N THR A 74 9.68 -1.99 -5.83
CA THR A 74 9.44 -1.59 -7.21
C THR A 74 10.57 -2.07 -8.12
N ASN A 75 10.24 -2.36 -9.37
CA ASN A 75 11.24 -2.69 -10.39
C ASN A 75 11.88 -1.45 -11.04
N THR A 76 11.44 -0.23 -10.68
CA THR A 76 11.82 1.01 -11.36
C THR A 76 12.54 1.94 -10.39
N LYS A 77 13.64 2.55 -10.85
CA LYS A 77 14.32 3.62 -10.13
C LYS A 77 13.72 4.96 -10.52
N VAL A 78 13.49 5.81 -9.53
CA VAL A 78 13.01 7.18 -9.77
C VAL A 78 14.21 8.10 -9.88
N LEU A 79 14.21 8.96 -10.90
CA LEU A 79 15.23 9.97 -11.09
C LEU A 79 14.79 11.30 -10.47
N GLY A 80 15.71 12.07 -9.93
CA GLY A 80 15.50 13.46 -9.52
C GLY A 80 15.60 14.41 -10.71
N ASN A 81 15.34 15.70 -10.48
CA ASN A 81 15.39 16.73 -11.52
C ASN A 81 16.81 16.94 -12.10
N ASP A 82 17.83 16.50 -11.39
CA ASP A 82 19.23 16.48 -11.83
C ASP A 82 19.56 15.28 -12.73
N GLY A 83 18.61 14.37 -12.97
CA GLY A 83 18.80 13.13 -13.71
C GLY A 83 19.51 12.03 -12.91
N CYS A 84 19.86 12.29 -11.65
CA CYS A 84 20.42 11.28 -10.75
C CYS A 84 19.30 10.43 -10.18
N THR A 85 19.59 9.19 -9.76
CA THR A 85 18.61 8.39 -9.00
C THR A 85 18.33 9.07 -7.66
N LEU A 86 17.05 9.14 -7.27
CA LEU A 86 16.65 9.64 -5.96
C LEU A 86 17.30 8.82 -4.84
N ALA A 87 17.57 9.46 -3.71
CA ALA A 87 18.01 8.71 -2.54
C ALA A 87 16.91 7.74 -2.09
N GLU A 88 17.30 6.61 -1.49
CA GLU A 88 16.36 5.58 -1.02
C GLU A 88 15.25 6.16 -0.13
N ARG A 89 15.61 7.09 0.78
CA ARG A 89 14.66 7.79 1.65
C ARG A 89 13.66 8.65 0.88
N GLU A 90 14.08 9.28 -0.21
CA GLU A 90 13.20 10.11 -1.04
C GLU A 90 12.28 9.23 -1.87
N GLN A 91 12.83 8.14 -2.42
CA GLN A 91 12.08 7.15 -3.16
C GLN A 91 10.99 6.51 -2.30
N ILE A 92 11.30 6.09 -1.07
CA ILE A 92 10.29 5.45 -0.20
C ILE A 92 9.17 6.41 0.21
N LEU A 93 9.46 7.71 0.40
CA LEU A 93 8.42 8.72 0.66
C LEU A 93 7.48 8.87 -0.54
N LEU A 94 8.03 8.90 -1.75
CA LEU A 94 7.26 8.95 -2.99
C LEU A 94 6.38 7.70 -3.16
N LEU A 95 6.95 6.52 -2.96
CA LEU A 95 6.23 5.26 -3.08
C LEU A 95 5.08 5.16 -2.07
N ASN A 96 5.30 5.55 -0.81
CA ASN A 96 4.23 5.61 0.19
C ASN A 96 3.10 6.54 -0.24
N ALA A 97 3.44 7.73 -0.74
CA ALA A 97 2.44 8.67 -1.21
C ALA A 97 1.61 8.13 -2.38
N ILE A 98 2.19 7.29 -3.25
CA ILE A 98 1.44 6.59 -4.31
C ILE A 98 0.55 5.52 -3.71
N VAL A 99 1.08 4.64 -2.86
CA VAL A 99 0.29 3.57 -2.21
C VAL A 99 -0.94 4.15 -1.51
N HIS A 100 -0.81 5.28 -0.81
CA HIS A 100 -1.92 5.94 -0.13
C HIS A 100 -2.98 6.56 -1.06
N ARG A 101 -2.68 6.77 -2.35
CA ARG A 101 -3.65 7.25 -3.35
C ARG A 101 -4.37 6.11 -4.07
N LEU A 102 -3.82 4.91 -4.04
CA LEU A 102 -4.42 3.76 -4.70
C LEU A 102 -5.62 3.22 -3.90
N PRO A 103 -6.67 2.69 -4.57
CA PRO A 103 -7.82 2.07 -3.91
C PRO A 103 -7.49 0.66 -3.39
N TRP A 104 -6.27 0.45 -2.92
CA TRP A 104 -5.74 -0.88 -2.63
C TRP A 104 -6.47 -1.58 -1.50
N GLN A 105 -6.88 -0.84 -0.46
CA GLN A 105 -7.62 -1.43 0.65
C GLN A 105 -8.96 -2.00 0.18
N ALA A 106 -9.65 -1.30 -0.73
CA ALA A 106 -10.90 -1.81 -1.30
C ALA A 106 -10.66 -3.07 -2.15
N THR A 107 -9.59 -3.05 -2.95
CA THR A 107 -9.21 -4.17 -3.81
C THR A 107 -8.82 -5.41 -3.01
N VAL A 108 -7.96 -5.26 -1.99
CA VAL A 108 -7.54 -6.36 -1.11
C VAL A 108 -8.75 -6.93 -0.35
N ARG A 109 -9.65 -6.09 0.17
CA ARG A 109 -10.90 -6.56 0.80
C ARG A 109 -11.73 -7.42 -0.17
N GLN A 110 -11.86 -6.98 -1.42
CA GLN A 110 -12.60 -7.74 -2.43
C GLN A 110 -11.94 -9.10 -2.71
N GLN A 111 -10.61 -9.16 -2.79
CA GLN A 111 -9.88 -10.42 -3.01
C GLN A 111 -10.01 -11.36 -1.80
N MET A 112 -9.99 -10.83 -0.59
CA MET A 112 -10.11 -11.62 0.63
C MET A 112 -11.53 -12.16 0.90
N TRP A 113 -12.57 -11.36 0.65
CA TRP A 113 -13.95 -11.67 1.05
C TRP A 113 -14.90 -11.95 -0.12
N GLY A 114 -14.45 -11.75 -1.37
CA GLY A 114 -15.30 -11.77 -2.55
C GLY A 114 -16.36 -10.65 -2.53
N ASP A 115 -17.40 -10.78 -3.37
CA ASP A 115 -18.56 -9.85 -3.37
C ASP A 115 -19.42 -9.93 -2.09
N SER A 116 -19.11 -10.87 -1.20
CA SER A 116 -19.80 -11.03 0.08
C SER A 116 -19.16 -10.07 1.10
N ALA A 117 -19.54 -8.80 1.01
CA ALA A 117 -19.01 -7.65 1.79
C ALA A 117 -19.31 -7.70 3.31
N ALA A 118 -19.18 -8.85 3.97
CA ALA A 118 -19.26 -8.96 5.42
C ALA A 118 -17.95 -9.54 5.96
N PRO A 119 -17.21 -8.81 6.83
CA PRO A 119 -16.13 -9.42 7.60
C PRO A 119 -16.70 -10.59 8.40
N PRO A 120 -15.96 -11.70 8.56
CA PRO A 120 -16.45 -12.87 9.28
C PRO A 120 -16.89 -12.45 10.68
N ALA A 121 -18.13 -12.80 11.05
CA ALA A 121 -18.81 -12.36 12.27
C ALA A 121 -18.04 -12.61 13.59
N ARG A 122 -16.96 -13.38 13.56
CA ARG A 122 -16.06 -13.64 14.70
C ARG A 122 -15.42 -12.38 15.27
N SER A 123 -15.06 -11.39 14.44
CA SER A 123 -14.42 -10.16 14.93
C SER A 123 -15.38 -9.28 15.75
N ARG A 124 -16.67 -9.27 15.39
CA ARG A 124 -17.73 -8.60 16.16
C ARG A 124 -18.01 -9.29 17.50
N ALA A 125 -17.99 -10.62 17.53
CA ALA A 125 -18.23 -11.40 18.74
C ALA A 125 -17.13 -11.18 19.79
N LEU A 126 -15.85 -11.13 19.37
CA LEU A 126 -14.72 -10.88 20.26
C LEU A 126 -14.69 -9.43 20.79
N GLN A 127 -15.04 -8.44 19.96
CA GLN A 127 -15.15 -7.04 20.40
C GLN A 127 -16.31 -6.82 21.39
N GLY A 128 -17.46 -7.49 21.17
CA GLY A 128 -18.58 -7.46 22.12
C GLY A 128 -18.23 -8.09 23.47
N GLN A 129 -17.51 -9.23 23.46
CA GLN A 129 -17.07 -9.89 24.69
C GLN A 129 -15.99 -9.08 25.44
N ALA A 130 -15.06 -8.45 24.73
CA ALA A 130 -14.04 -7.58 25.34
C ALA A 130 -14.62 -6.29 25.95
N LEU A 131 -15.67 -5.72 25.34
CA LEU A 131 -16.40 -4.57 25.88
C LEU A 131 -17.24 -4.94 27.12
N LEU A 132 -17.92 -6.09 27.10
CA LEU A 132 -18.67 -6.59 28.25
C LEU A 132 -17.76 -6.94 29.44
N ALA A 133 -16.56 -7.49 29.18
CA ALA A 133 -15.58 -7.78 30.22
C ALA A 133 -14.96 -6.52 30.87
N ARG A 134 -15.06 -5.35 30.23
CA ARG A 134 -14.58 -4.07 30.77
C ARG A 134 -15.67 -3.25 31.47
N ALA A 135 -16.93 -3.45 31.13
CA ALA A 135 -18.07 -2.74 31.75
C ALA A 135 -18.54 -3.35 33.08
N GLY A 136 -18.03 -4.53 33.46
CA GLY A 136 -18.39 -5.24 34.70
C GLY A 136 -17.36 -5.15 35.82
N ARG A 137 -16.47 -4.14 35.84
CA ARG A 137 -15.54 -3.88 36.94
C ARG A 137 -15.80 -2.55 37.62
#